data_AF-A0A2K6KEW0-F1
#
_entry.id   AF-A0A2K6KEW0-F1
#
_cell.length_a   1.000
_cell.length_b   1.000
_cell.length_c   1.000
_cell.angle_alpha   90.00
_cell.angle_beta   90.00
_cell.angle_gamma   90.00
#
_symmetry.space_group_name_H-M   'P 1'
#
loop_
_entity.id
_entity.type
_entity.pdbx_description
1 polymer ?
#
loop_
_entity_poly.entity_id
_entity_poly.type
_entity_poly.pdbx_seq_one_letter_code
_entity_poly.pdbx_strand_id
1 'polypeptide(L)'
;MPGRGRCPDCGSTELVEDSHYSQSQLVCSDCGCVVTEGVLTTTFSDEGNLREVTYSRSTGENEQVSRSQQRGLRRVRDLCRVLQLPPTFEDTAVAYYQQAYRHSGIRAARLQKKEVLVGCCVLITCRQHNWPLTMGAICTLLYADLDVFSSIYMQIVKLLGLDVPSLCLAELVKTYCSSFKLFQASPSVPAKYVEDKEKMLSRTLQLVELANETWLVTGRHPLPVITAATFLAWQSLQPADRLSCSLARFCKLANVDLPYPASSRLQELLAVLLRMAEQLAWLRVLRLDRRSVVKHIGDLLQHRHSLVRLAFRDGTAEVETRGKEPPAWGQGQREGEVGNNSLGLPQGKRPASPALLLPPCMLKPPKRICPAPPVSTVTGDENISDSEIEQYLRTPQEVRDFQRAQAARQAATSVPNPP
;
A
#
# COMPACT_ATOMS: atom_id res chain seq x y z
N MET A 1 11.36 -25.69 58.31
CA MET A 1 12.43 -25.53 57.30
C MET A 1 13.69 -26.18 57.85
N PRO A 2 14.01 -27.44 57.50
CA PRO A 2 15.31 -28.04 57.84
C PRO A 2 16.40 -27.42 56.96
N GLY A 3 17.59 -27.20 57.53
CA GLY A 3 18.68 -26.43 56.95
C GLY A 3 19.20 -26.99 55.62
N ARG A 4 19.30 -26.14 54.61
CA ARG A 4 19.87 -26.47 53.29
C ARG A 4 21.35 -26.83 53.45
N GLY A 5 21.74 -28.05 53.08
CA GLY A 5 23.13 -28.43 52.80
C GLY A 5 23.85 -29.32 53.80
N ARG A 6 23.15 -30.00 54.73
CA ARG A 6 23.74 -31.02 55.61
C ARG A 6 22.94 -32.31 55.60
N CYS A 7 23.63 -33.43 55.70
CA CYS A 7 23.01 -34.75 55.84
C CYS A 7 22.19 -34.81 57.16
N PRO A 8 20.94 -35.26 57.13
CA PRO A 8 20.09 -35.34 58.32
C PRO A 8 20.56 -36.41 59.33
N ASP A 9 21.24 -37.46 58.87
CA ASP A 9 21.66 -38.57 59.74
C ASP A 9 23.03 -38.36 60.40
N CYS A 10 24.04 -37.93 59.64
CA CYS A 10 25.41 -37.77 60.15
C CYS A 10 25.86 -36.31 60.29
N GLY A 11 25.07 -35.35 59.80
CA GLY A 11 25.42 -33.92 59.86
C GLY A 11 26.51 -33.47 58.89
N SER A 12 27.04 -34.37 58.05
CA SER A 12 28.08 -34.07 57.06
C SER A 12 27.60 -33.08 56.00
N THR A 13 28.52 -32.26 55.50
CA THR A 13 28.32 -31.31 54.41
C THR A 13 28.70 -31.88 53.04
N GLU A 14 29.34 -33.04 52.99
CA GLU A 14 29.76 -33.69 51.76
C GLU A 14 28.57 -34.49 51.17
N LEU A 15 27.83 -33.83 50.29
CA LEU A 15 26.72 -34.41 49.52
C LEU A 15 27.12 -34.48 48.05
N VAL A 16 27.03 -35.67 47.47
CA VAL A 16 27.39 -35.97 46.08
C VAL A 16 26.10 -36.24 45.30
N GLU A 17 25.99 -35.65 44.12
CA GLU A 17 24.89 -35.94 43.19
C GLU A 17 25.27 -37.15 42.34
N ASP A 18 24.60 -38.28 42.58
CA ASP A 18 24.81 -39.51 41.82
C ASP A 18 23.79 -39.61 40.69
N SER A 19 24.32 -39.74 39.47
CA SER A 19 23.54 -39.86 38.23
C SER A 19 23.73 -41.21 37.55
N HIS A 20 24.18 -42.25 38.26
CA HIS A 20 24.44 -43.58 37.67
C HIS A 20 23.18 -44.34 37.23
N TYR A 21 21.98 -43.90 37.61
CA TYR A 21 20.71 -44.51 37.22
C TYR A 21 19.75 -43.51 36.55
N SER A 22 18.51 -43.94 36.28
CA SER A 22 17.49 -43.15 35.54
C SER A 22 17.05 -41.85 36.23
N GLN A 23 17.49 -41.57 37.46
CA GLN A 23 17.19 -40.35 38.20
C GLN A 23 18.42 -39.84 38.92
N SER A 24 18.59 -38.51 38.98
CA SER A 24 19.60 -37.90 39.83
C SER A 24 19.16 -37.97 41.30
N GLN A 25 20.05 -38.44 42.15
CA GLN A 25 19.84 -38.52 43.60
C GLN A 25 20.96 -37.77 44.31
N LEU A 26 20.64 -37.06 45.38
CA LEU A 26 21.62 -36.40 46.23
C LEU A 26 21.91 -37.29 47.43
N VAL A 27 23.13 -37.81 47.53
CA VAL A 27 23.52 -38.81 48.52
C VAL A 27 24.71 -38.29 49.33
N CYS A 28 24.72 -38.54 50.64
CA CYS A 28 25.87 -38.23 51.48
C CYS A 28 27.00 -39.25 51.27
N SER A 29 28.21 -38.78 50.97
CA SER A 29 29.38 -39.64 50.75
C SER A 29 29.86 -40.37 52.01
N ASP A 30 29.63 -39.78 53.19
CA ASP A 30 30.16 -40.32 54.45
C ASP A 30 29.30 -41.43 55.07
N CYS A 31 27.96 -41.35 54.92
CA CYS A 31 27.03 -42.30 55.53
C CYS A 31 26.08 -43.00 54.53
N GLY A 32 26.10 -42.59 53.26
CA GLY A 32 25.21 -43.14 52.22
C GLY A 32 23.75 -42.70 52.32
N CYS A 33 23.42 -41.75 53.19
CA CYS A 33 22.05 -41.26 53.36
C CYS A 33 21.61 -40.46 52.12
N VAL A 34 20.46 -40.82 51.53
CA VAL A 34 19.87 -40.11 50.40
C VAL A 34 19.08 -38.91 50.92
N VAL A 35 19.58 -37.72 50.63
CA VAL A 35 19.02 -36.45 51.11
C VAL A 35 17.85 -35.98 50.26
N THR A 36 17.92 -36.20 48.94
CA THR A 36 16.81 -35.92 48.03
C THR A 36 16.84 -36.90 46.86
N GLU A 37 15.71 -37.54 46.58
CA GLU A 37 15.49 -38.31 45.35
C GLU A 37 14.71 -37.47 44.33
N GLY A 38 15.02 -37.64 43.05
CA GLY A 38 14.22 -37.07 41.96
C GLY A 38 12.78 -37.58 42.01
N VAL A 39 11.82 -36.68 42.20
CA VAL A 39 10.39 -37.01 42.28
C VAL A 39 9.92 -37.67 40.97
N LEU A 40 9.49 -38.94 41.05
CA LEU A 40 8.58 -39.50 40.03
C LEU A 40 7.26 -38.74 40.14
N THR A 41 6.89 -37.98 39.12
CA THR A 41 5.61 -37.26 39.07
C THR A 41 4.45 -38.23 38.86
N THR A 42 4.07 -38.94 39.91
CA THR A 42 2.71 -39.37 40.21
C THR A 42 2.62 -39.47 41.72
N THR A 43 2.36 -38.34 42.38
CA THR A 43 2.31 -38.25 43.85
C THR A 43 1.19 -39.12 44.41
N PHE A 44 1.53 -39.96 45.39
CA PHE A 44 0.62 -40.74 46.24
C PHE A 44 -0.43 -39.89 46.97
N SER A 45 -0.24 -38.57 47.03
CA SER A 45 -1.19 -37.58 47.57
C SER A 45 -2.52 -37.45 46.79
N ASP A 46 -2.64 -38.10 45.63
CA ASP A 46 -3.84 -38.01 44.77
C ASP A 46 -4.88 -39.13 45.03
N GLU A 47 -4.59 -40.10 45.91
CA GLU A 47 -5.54 -41.19 46.24
C GLU A 47 -6.74 -40.72 47.09
N GLY A 48 -6.68 -39.52 47.69
CA GLY A 48 -7.78 -38.95 48.48
C GLY A 48 -8.90 -38.31 47.64
N ASN A 49 -8.69 -38.15 46.34
CA ASN A 49 -9.69 -37.59 45.43
C ASN A 49 -10.23 -38.68 44.51
N LEU A 50 -11.20 -39.47 45.00
CA LEU A 50 -12.22 -40.11 44.16
C LEU A 50 -13.08 -39.05 43.45
N ARG A 51 -12.45 -38.12 42.75
CA ARG A 51 -13.12 -37.25 41.78
C ARG A 51 -13.19 -38.05 40.51
N GLU A 52 -14.42 -38.30 40.09
CA GLU A 52 -14.76 -38.74 38.74
C GLU A 52 -13.92 -37.92 37.75
N VAL A 53 -12.89 -38.56 37.18
CA VAL A 53 -12.20 -38.03 36.02
C VAL A 53 -13.24 -38.14 34.92
N THR A 54 -14.02 -37.08 34.75
CA THR A 54 -14.99 -36.98 33.67
C THR A 54 -14.24 -37.35 32.39
N TYR A 55 -14.72 -38.34 31.63
CA TYR A 55 -14.04 -38.85 30.43
C TYR A 55 -13.56 -37.72 29.52
N SER A 56 -14.32 -36.62 29.45
CA SER A 56 -14.00 -35.36 28.76
C SER A 56 -12.71 -34.65 29.22
N ARG A 57 -12.20 -34.87 30.43
CA ARG A 57 -10.94 -34.31 30.94
C ARG A 57 -9.72 -35.17 30.62
N SER A 58 -9.87 -36.49 30.51
CA SER A 58 -8.78 -37.41 30.16
C SER A 58 -8.68 -37.71 28.68
N THR A 59 -9.80 -37.66 27.95
CA THR A 59 -9.87 -37.77 26.48
C THR A 59 -10.30 -36.46 25.82
N GLY A 60 -10.27 -35.35 26.55
CA GLY A 60 -10.43 -34.04 25.98
C GLY A 60 -9.27 -33.80 25.02
N GLU A 61 -9.47 -34.13 23.75
CA GLU A 61 -8.54 -33.74 22.70
C GLU A 61 -8.30 -32.24 22.88
N ASN A 62 -7.07 -31.85 23.26
CA ASN A 62 -6.62 -30.47 23.12
C ASN A 62 -7.10 -30.00 21.76
N GLU A 63 -7.95 -28.95 21.72
CA GLU A 63 -8.71 -28.51 20.54
C GLU A 63 -7.87 -28.71 19.28
N GLN A 64 -8.11 -29.82 18.58
CA GLN A 64 -7.18 -30.30 17.58
C GLN A 64 -7.13 -29.26 16.47
N VAL A 65 -5.93 -28.75 16.18
CA VAL A 65 -5.74 -27.70 15.18
C VAL A 65 -6.39 -28.15 13.88
N SER A 66 -7.39 -27.39 13.41
CA SER A 66 -8.15 -27.78 12.23
C SER A 66 -7.23 -28.04 11.03
N ARG A 67 -7.56 -29.04 10.18
CA ARG A 67 -6.73 -29.37 9.00
C ARG A 67 -6.48 -28.16 8.09
N SER A 68 -7.47 -27.28 7.97
CA SER A 68 -7.35 -26.03 7.21
C SER A 68 -6.38 -25.04 7.86
N GLN A 69 -6.37 -24.94 9.19
CA GLN A 69 -5.41 -24.12 9.92
C GLN A 69 -4.00 -24.68 9.79
N GLN A 70 -3.79 -25.99 9.90
CA GLN A 70 -2.48 -26.62 9.68
C GLN A 70 -1.95 -26.38 8.26
N ARG A 71 -2.83 -26.41 7.25
CA ARG A 71 -2.48 -26.06 5.86
C ARG A 71 -2.10 -24.58 5.72
N GLY A 72 -2.86 -23.69 6.35
CA GLY A 72 -2.57 -22.25 6.37
C GLY A 72 -1.22 -21.94 7.02
N LEU A 73 -0.94 -22.54 8.18
CA LEU A 73 0.33 -22.37 8.89
C LEU A 73 1.54 -22.84 8.08
N ARG A 74 1.42 -23.98 7.38
CA ARG A 74 2.48 -24.43 6.45
C ARG A 74 2.70 -23.39 5.34
N ARG A 75 1.63 -22.91 4.71
CA ARG A 75 1.72 -21.88 3.66
C ARG A 75 2.31 -20.55 4.13
N VAL A 76 2.06 -20.13 5.37
CA VAL A 76 2.70 -18.92 5.94
C VAL A 76 4.22 -19.09 5.95
N ARG A 77 4.69 -20.24 6.46
CA ARG A 77 6.13 -20.55 6.51
C ARG A 77 6.73 -20.65 5.11
N ASP A 78 6.04 -21.34 4.20
CA ASP A 78 6.49 -21.48 2.81
C ASP A 78 6.60 -20.10 2.13
N LEU A 79 5.63 -19.21 2.35
CA LEU A 79 5.65 -17.86 1.78
C LEU A 79 6.82 -17.01 2.33
N CYS A 80 7.09 -17.08 3.64
CA CYS A 80 8.24 -16.40 4.24
C CYS A 80 9.57 -16.89 3.64
N ARG A 81 9.69 -18.19 3.37
CA ARG A 81 10.89 -18.80 2.76
C ARG A 81 11.06 -18.43 1.29
N VAL A 82 9.96 -18.42 0.52
CA VAL A 82 9.96 -17.95 -0.88
C VAL A 82 10.41 -16.49 -0.98
N LEU A 83 9.96 -15.66 -0.04
CA LEU A 83 10.35 -14.26 0.06
C LEU A 83 11.74 -14.03 0.69
N GLN A 84 12.43 -15.10 1.13
CA GLN A 84 13.72 -15.05 1.82
C GLN A 84 13.73 -14.09 3.02
N LEU A 85 12.66 -14.10 3.82
CA LEU A 85 12.54 -13.26 5.01
C LEU A 85 13.41 -13.79 6.17
N PRO A 86 13.85 -12.92 7.11
CA PRO A 86 14.52 -13.36 8.33
C PRO A 86 13.61 -14.29 9.17
N PRO A 87 14.19 -15.24 9.93
CA PRO A 87 13.43 -16.28 10.64
C PRO A 87 12.46 -15.71 11.69
N THR A 88 12.77 -14.57 12.30
CA THR A 88 11.90 -13.88 13.28
C THR A 88 10.54 -13.48 12.70
N PHE A 89 10.46 -13.29 11.37
CA PHE A 89 9.23 -12.93 10.68
C PHE A 89 8.30 -14.14 10.54
N GLU A 90 8.85 -15.35 10.43
CA GLU A 90 8.08 -16.59 10.29
C GLU A 90 7.23 -16.82 11.54
N ASP A 91 7.83 -16.70 12.73
CA ASP A 91 7.15 -16.91 14.01
C ASP A 91 6.04 -15.85 14.25
N THR A 92 6.35 -14.59 13.94
CA THR A 92 5.41 -13.47 14.10
C THR A 92 4.19 -13.62 13.16
N ALA A 93 4.43 -13.97 11.89
CA ALA A 93 3.36 -14.18 10.92
C ALA A 93 2.49 -15.41 11.29
N VAL A 94 3.11 -16.47 11.82
CA VAL A 94 2.40 -17.65 12.34
C VAL A 94 1.51 -17.28 13.53
N ALA A 95 2.03 -16.47 14.47
CA ALA A 95 1.26 -16.01 15.62
C ALA A 95 0.02 -15.19 15.19
N TYR A 96 0.18 -14.28 14.23
CA TYR A 96 -0.96 -13.53 13.67
C TYR A 96 -1.98 -14.42 12.99
N TYR A 97 -1.55 -15.45 12.25
CA TYR A 97 -2.47 -16.40 11.62
C TYR A 97 -3.27 -17.21 12.66
N GLN A 98 -2.60 -17.65 13.74
CA GLN A 98 -3.27 -18.35 14.84
C GLN A 98 -4.27 -17.44 15.56
N GLN A 99 -3.89 -16.19 15.83
CA GLN A 99 -4.77 -15.20 16.45
C GLN A 99 -5.99 -14.93 15.57
N ALA A 100 -5.79 -14.76 14.26
CA ALA A 100 -6.87 -14.59 13.28
C ALA A 100 -7.88 -15.75 13.32
N TYR A 101 -7.39 -16.99 13.43
CA TYR A 101 -8.22 -18.21 13.39
C TYR A 101 -9.10 -18.39 14.64
N ARG A 102 -8.78 -17.73 15.76
CA ARG A 102 -9.60 -17.76 16.97
C ARG A 102 -10.99 -17.17 16.72
N HIS A 103 -11.10 -16.19 15.82
CA HIS A 103 -12.37 -15.52 15.51
C HIS A 103 -13.26 -16.36 14.57
N SER A 104 -14.55 -16.45 14.93
CA SER A 104 -15.55 -17.26 14.22
C SER A 104 -15.70 -16.88 12.75
N GLY A 105 -15.65 -15.58 12.42
CA GLY A 105 -15.79 -15.08 11.05
C GLY A 105 -14.67 -15.53 10.10
N ILE A 106 -13.45 -15.75 10.61
CA ILE A 106 -12.32 -16.27 9.85
C ILE A 106 -12.36 -17.80 9.78
N ARG A 107 -12.79 -18.45 10.88
CA ARG A 107 -12.96 -19.91 10.94
C ARG A 107 -13.99 -20.41 9.93
N ALA A 108 -15.11 -19.70 9.80
CA ALA A 108 -16.18 -19.98 8.85
C ALA A 108 -15.93 -19.41 7.43
N ALA A 109 -14.80 -18.73 7.19
CA ALA A 109 -14.53 -18.10 5.91
C ALA A 109 -14.33 -19.12 4.76
N ARG A 110 -14.65 -18.69 3.54
CA ARG A 110 -14.42 -19.45 2.30
C ARG A 110 -12.94 -19.73 2.09
N LEU A 111 -12.63 -20.77 1.30
CA LEU A 111 -11.25 -21.19 1.04
C LEU A 111 -10.38 -20.05 0.49
N GLN A 112 -10.82 -19.34 -0.55
CA GLN A 112 -10.08 -18.21 -1.13
C GLN A 112 -9.69 -17.16 -0.07
N LYS A 113 -10.61 -16.86 0.87
CA LYS A 113 -10.32 -15.91 1.96
C LYS A 113 -9.23 -16.42 2.89
N LYS A 114 -9.24 -17.72 3.19
CA LYS A 114 -8.23 -18.39 4.03
C LYS A 114 -6.87 -18.46 3.35
N GLU A 115 -6.82 -18.51 2.02
CA GLU A 115 -5.58 -18.49 1.25
C GLU A 115 -4.93 -17.10 1.26
N VAL A 116 -5.69 -16.03 0.99
CA VAL A 116 -5.14 -14.68 1.02
C VAL A 116 -4.83 -14.18 2.43
N LEU A 117 -5.50 -14.74 3.46
CA LEU A 117 -5.18 -14.47 4.86
C LEU A 117 -3.71 -14.78 5.19
N VAL A 118 -3.14 -15.82 4.57
CA VAL A 118 -1.71 -16.16 4.69
C VAL A 118 -0.86 -14.96 4.28
N GLY A 119 -1.13 -14.38 3.10
CA GLY A 119 -0.42 -13.21 2.61
C GLY A 119 -0.66 -11.95 3.44
N CYS A 120 -1.86 -11.79 4.02
CA CYS A 120 -2.15 -10.66 4.90
C CYS A 120 -1.32 -10.72 6.19
N CYS A 121 -1.21 -11.88 6.84
CA CYS A 121 -0.39 -12.05 8.05
C CYS A 121 1.09 -11.77 7.79
N VAL A 122 1.62 -12.26 6.65
CA VAL A 122 3.00 -11.97 6.24
C VAL A 122 3.17 -10.48 5.93
N LEU A 123 2.23 -9.85 5.23
CA LEU A 123 2.30 -8.42 4.91
C LEU A 123 2.34 -7.55 6.17
N ILE A 124 1.48 -7.82 7.16
CA ILE A 124 1.44 -7.07 8.43
C ILE A 124 2.80 -7.14 9.12
N THR A 125 3.37 -8.35 9.21
CA THR A 125 4.69 -8.60 9.79
C THR A 125 5.77 -7.81 9.04
N CYS A 126 5.75 -7.86 7.70
CA CYS A 126 6.67 -7.09 6.87
C CYS A 126 6.55 -5.58 7.10
N ARG A 127 5.34 -5.05 7.27
CA ARG A 127 5.11 -3.61 7.53
C ARG A 127 5.68 -3.17 8.88
N GLN A 128 5.51 -3.97 9.92
CA GLN A 128 6.04 -3.67 11.26
C GLN A 128 7.57 -3.59 11.28
N HIS A 129 8.24 -4.39 10.45
CA HIS A 129 9.69 -4.40 10.34
C HIS A 129 10.23 -3.52 9.19
N ASN A 130 9.41 -2.65 8.59
CA ASN A 130 9.79 -1.80 7.45
C ASN A 130 10.30 -2.57 6.23
N TRP A 131 9.95 -3.84 6.08
CA TRP A 131 10.30 -4.65 4.91
C TRP A 131 9.44 -4.23 3.70
N PRO A 132 10.03 -3.88 2.55
CA PRO A 132 9.35 -3.19 1.46
C PRO A 132 8.52 -4.11 0.55
N LEU A 133 7.54 -4.80 1.13
CA LEU A 133 6.64 -5.69 0.42
C LEU A 133 5.34 -4.98 0.01
N THR A 134 5.02 -5.03 -1.28
CA THR A 134 3.79 -4.44 -1.82
C THR A 134 2.65 -5.46 -1.84
N MET A 135 1.40 -4.98 -1.71
CA MET A 135 0.21 -5.84 -1.81
C MET A 135 0.15 -6.54 -3.17
N GLY A 136 0.47 -5.83 -4.25
CA GLY A 136 0.52 -6.39 -5.61
C GLY A 136 1.51 -7.55 -5.73
N ALA A 137 2.73 -7.40 -5.20
CA ALA A 137 3.74 -8.47 -5.26
C ALA A 137 3.28 -9.75 -4.54
N ILE A 138 2.65 -9.62 -3.37
CA ILE A 138 2.08 -10.78 -2.65
C ILE A 138 0.95 -11.41 -3.46
N CYS A 139 0.06 -10.60 -4.03
CA CYS A 139 -1.06 -11.11 -4.83
C CYS A 139 -0.56 -11.86 -6.06
N THR A 140 0.50 -11.37 -6.72
CA THR A 140 1.15 -12.07 -7.83
C THR A 140 1.77 -13.40 -7.41
N LEU A 141 2.43 -13.47 -6.24
CA LEU A 141 3.02 -14.71 -5.72
C LEU A 141 1.96 -15.75 -5.29
N LEU A 142 0.84 -15.28 -4.73
CA LEU A 142 -0.26 -16.13 -4.28
C LEU A 142 -1.29 -16.45 -5.38
N TYR A 143 -1.13 -15.89 -6.59
CA TYR A 143 -2.13 -15.93 -7.65
C TYR A 143 -3.53 -15.53 -7.16
N ALA A 144 -3.56 -14.46 -6.35
CA ALA A 144 -4.76 -13.97 -5.69
C ALA A 144 -5.25 -12.66 -6.32
N ASP A 145 -6.57 -12.45 -6.23
CA ASP A 145 -7.18 -11.19 -6.64
C ASP A 145 -6.92 -10.08 -5.60
N LEU A 146 -6.56 -8.89 -6.08
CA LEU A 146 -6.15 -7.75 -5.26
C LEU A 146 -7.32 -7.19 -4.46
N ASP A 147 -8.54 -7.21 -5.02
CA ASP A 147 -9.73 -6.70 -4.34
C ASP A 147 -10.11 -7.60 -3.15
N VAL A 148 -10.03 -8.92 -3.36
CA VAL A 148 -10.23 -9.92 -2.29
C VAL A 148 -9.16 -9.75 -1.21
N PHE A 149 -7.89 -9.62 -1.60
CA PHE A 149 -6.79 -9.38 -0.66
C PHE A 149 -7.01 -8.10 0.16
N SER A 150 -7.37 -6.98 -0.49
CA SER A 150 -7.62 -5.69 0.15
C SER A 150 -8.73 -5.78 1.19
N SER A 151 -9.86 -6.41 0.84
CA SER A 151 -11.00 -6.56 1.75
C SER A 151 -10.63 -7.32 3.03
N ILE A 152 -9.82 -8.38 2.90
CA ILE A 152 -9.41 -9.24 4.01
C ILE A 152 -8.30 -8.59 4.83
N TYR A 153 -7.37 -7.88 4.19
CA TYR A 153 -6.36 -7.09 4.87
C TYR A 153 -7.00 -6.05 5.79
N MET A 154 -7.97 -5.28 5.29
CA MET A 154 -8.68 -4.29 6.11
C MET A 154 -9.51 -4.96 7.23
N GLN A 155 -10.13 -6.10 6.93
CA GLN A 155 -10.86 -6.88 7.93
C GLN A 155 -9.95 -7.36 9.06
N ILE A 156 -8.78 -7.94 8.74
CA ILE A 156 -7.89 -8.53 9.75
C ILE A 156 -7.21 -7.46 10.61
N VAL A 157 -6.81 -6.33 10.00
CA VAL A 157 -6.22 -5.21 10.74
C VAL A 157 -7.22 -4.66 11.76
N LYS A 158 -8.49 -4.47 11.35
CA LYS A 158 -9.56 -4.03 12.25
C LYS A 158 -9.88 -5.07 13.34
N LEU A 159 -9.88 -6.35 12.99
CA LEU A 159 -10.29 -7.44 13.87
C LEU A 159 -9.22 -7.77 14.93
N LEU A 160 -7.94 -7.61 14.59
CA LEU A 160 -6.82 -7.73 15.54
C LEU A 160 -6.51 -6.42 16.27
N GLY A 161 -7.13 -5.30 15.89
CA GLY A 161 -6.92 -3.98 16.51
C GLY A 161 -5.49 -3.46 16.33
N LEU A 162 -4.85 -3.75 15.20
CA LEU A 162 -3.45 -3.41 14.95
C LEU A 162 -3.31 -2.02 14.33
N ASP A 163 -2.36 -1.24 14.83
CA ASP A 163 -1.86 -0.06 14.12
C ASP A 163 -0.68 -0.49 13.22
N VAL A 164 -0.95 -0.63 11.92
CA VAL A 164 0.02 -1.14 10.96
C VAL A 164 0.74 0.02 10.26
N PRO A 165 2.08 0.09 10.33
CA PRO A 165 2.83 1.13 9.66
C PRO A 165 2.58 1.20 8.14
N SER A 166 2.67 2.41 7.60
CA SER A 166 2.62 2.62 6.16
C SER A 166 3.85 2.00 5.47
N LEU A 167 3.77 1.85 4.15
CA LEU A 167 4.86 1.26 3.38
C LEU A 167 6.09 2.18 3.40
N CYS A 168 7.22 1.67 3.86
CA CYS A 168 8.48 2.41 3.83
C CYS A 168 8.94 2.62 2.38
N LEU A 169 8.81 3.86 1.89
CA LEU A 169 9.19 4.22 0.52
C LEU A 169 10.71 4.16 0.32
N ALA A 170 11.51 4.52 1.32
CA ALA A 170 12.96 4.50 1.22
C ALA A 170 13.49 3.07 0.98
N GLU A 171 13.02 2.10 1.75
CA GLU A 171 13.37 0.69 1.56
C GLU A 171 12.83 0.16 0.23
N LEU A 172 11.61 0.57 -0.17
CA LEU A 172 11.05 0.18 -1.46
C LEU A 172 11.89 0.69 -2.63
N VAL A 173 12.40 1.92 -2.56
CA VAL A 173 13.32 2.46 -3.57
C VAL A 173 14.59 1.62 -3.61
N LYS A 174 15.19 1.28 -2.47
CA LYS A 174 16.41 0.45 -2.43
C LYS A 174 16.20 -0.91 -3.09
N THR A 175 15.16 -1.64 -2.71
CA THR A 175 14.86 -2.97 -3.26
C THR A 175 14.47 -2.89 -4.73
N TYR A 176 13.54 -2.00 -5.09
CA TYR A 176 13.03 -1.92 -6.46
C TYR A 176 14.09 -1.39 -7.42
N CYS A 177 14.82 -0.33 -7.07
CA CYS A 177 15.90 0.21 -7.92
C CYS A 177 17.04 -0.80 -8.09
N SER A 178 17.36 -1.59 -7.05
CA SER A 178 18.36 -2.67 -7.16
C SER A 178 17.94 -3.79 -8.12
N SER A 179 16.66 -3.96 -8.42
CA SER A 179 16.19 -4.96 -9.39
C SER A 179 16.38 -4.57 -10.86
N PHE A 180 16.70 -3.29 -11.15
CA PHE A 180 16.89 -2.82 -12.52
C PHE A 180 18.21 -3.37 -13.08
N LYS A 181 18.16 -4.06 -14.22
CA LYS A 181 19.35 -4.65 -14.85
C LYS A 181 20.17 -3.62 -15.66
N LEU A 182 20.57 -2.53 -15.01
CA LEU A 182 21.26 -1.38 -15.62
C LEU A 182 22.71 -1.20 -15.12
N PHE A 183 23.16 -2.04 -14.20
CA PHE A 183 24.48 -1.92 -13.56
C PHE A 183 25.59 -2.68 -14.30
N GLN A 184 25.22 -3.50 -15.30
CA GLN A 184 26.16 -4.27 -16.11
C GLN A 184 25.77 -4.20 -17.59
N ALA A 185 26.77 -4.11 -18.45
CA ALA A 185 26.57 -4.15 -19.90
C ALA A 185 26.06 -5.55 -20.31
N SER A 186 25.07 -5.57 -21.20
CA SER A 186 24.49 -6.80 -21.74
C SER A 186 24.06 -6.56 -23.19
N PRO A 187 23.73 -7.60 -23.99
CA PRO A 187 23.28 -7.39 -25.37
C PRO A 187 22.08 -6.46 -25.48
N SER A 188 21.22 -6.44 -24.46
CA SER A 188 20.10 -5.51 -24.35
C SER A 188 20.50 -4.13 -23.83
N VAL A 189 21.56 -3.99 -23.03
CA VAL A 189 21.97 -2.72 -22.37
C VAL A 189 23.35 -2.26 -22.88
N PRO A 190 23.40 -1.28 -23.81
CA PRO A 190 24.64 -0.69 -24.29
C PRO A 190 25.45 -0.04 -23.16
N ALA A 191 26.78 0.03 -23.33
CA ALA A 191 27.68 0.64 -22.33
C ALA A 191 27.28 2.09 -21.94
N LYS A 192 26.73 2.87 -22.88
CA LYS A 192 26.23 4.23 -22.62
C LYS A 192 25.07 4.29 -21.61
N TYR A 193 24.34 3.19 -21.46
CA TYR A 193 23.16 3.10 -20.60
C TYR A 193 23.46 2.45 -19.25
N VAL A 194 24.68 1.93 -19.07
CA VAL A 194 25.15 1.43 -17.79
C VAL A 194 25.37 2.60 -16.85
N GLU A 195 24.95 2.43 -15.59
CA GLU A 195 25.06 3.46 -14.57
C GLU A 195 25.49 2.86 -13.24
N ASP A 196 26.09 3.69 -12.38
CA ASP A 196 26.46 3.29 -11.03
C ASP A 196 25.22 3.12 -10.13
N LYS A 197 25.22 2.05 -9.33
CA LYS A 197 24.09 1.68 -8.47
C LYS A 197 23.85 2.73 -7.38
N GLU A 198 24.90 3.20 -6.73
CA GLU A 198 24.79 4.14 -5.61
C GLU A 198 24.34 5.53 -6.08
N LYS A 199 24.87 6.02 -7.21
CA LYS A 199 24.40 7.26 -7.83
C LYS A 199 22.92 7.18 -8.25
N MET A 200 22.50 6.04 -8.81
CA MET A 200 21.11 5.82 -9.21
C MET A 200 20.19 5.83 -7.99
N LEU A 201 20.55 5.11 -6.92
CA LEU A 201 19.79 5.04 -5.68
C LEU A 201 19.66 6.42 -5.01
N SER A 202 20.78 7.10 -4.79
CA SER A 202 20.82 8.41 -4.14
C SER A 202 19.94 9.44 -4.87
N ARG A 203 20.05 9.51 -6.19
CA ARG A 203 19.25 10.47 -6.98
C ARG A 203 17.78 10.08 -7.06
N THR A 204 17.47 8.79 -7.12
CA THR A 204 16.08 8.30 -7.11
C THR A 204 15.39 8.62 -5.79
N LEU A 205 16.07 8.40 -4.65
CA LEU A 205 15.56 8.76 -3.33
C LEU A 205 15.24 10.26 -3.25
N GLN A 206 16.15 11.13 -3.70
CA GLN A 206 15.93 12.57 -3.71
C GLN A 206 14.71 12.99 -4.55
N LEU A 207 14.49 12.34 -5.70
CA LEU A 207 13.33 12.60 -6.56
C LEU A 207 12.01 12.06 -5.97
N VAL A 208 12.05 10.92 -5.28
CA VAL A 208 10.87 10.36 -4.60
C VAL A 208 10.49 11.22 -3.39
N GLU A 209 11.47 11.69 -2.63
CA GLU A 209 11.27 12.65 -1.54
C GLU A 209 10.70 13.98 -2.07
N LEU A 210 11.24 14.50 -3.17
CA LEU A 210 10.68 15.67 -3.85
C LEU A 210 9.22 15.43 -4.26
N ALA A 211 8.92 14.28 -4.87
CA ALA A 211 7.56 13.92 -5.26
C ALA A 211 6.60 13.86 -4.05
N ASN A 212 7.10 13.44 -2.89
CA ASN A 212 6.33 13.43 -1.64
C ASN A 212 6.06 14.85 -1.12
N GLU A 213 7.07 15.71 -1.10
CA GLU A 213 6.97 17.13 -0.70
C GLU A 213 6.01 17.92 -1.62
N THR A 214 5.91 17.54 -2.90
CA THR A 214 5.08 18.24 -3.90
C THR A 214 3.76 17.54 -4.23
N TRP A 215 3.19 16.76 -3.29
CA TRP A 215 1.85 16.16 -3.40
C TRP A 215 1.65 15.15 -4.54
N LEU A 216 2.72 14.51 -5.03
CA LEU A 216 2.64 13.52 -6.12
C LEU A 216 2.51 12.07 -5.62
N VAL A 217 2.69 11.81 -4.33
CA VAL A 217 2.62 10.46 -3.73
C VAL A 217 1.26 10.20 -3.08
N THR A 218 0.69 11.20 -2.41
CA THR A 218 -0.54 11.07 -1.61
C THR A 218 -1.72 10.54 -2.44
N GLY A 219 -2.33 9.45 -1.96
CA GLY A 219 -3.49 8.82 -2.61
C GLY A 219 -3.18 8.09 -3.93
N ARG A 220 -1.91 7.85 -4.25
CA ARG A 220 -1.48 7.18 -5.49
C ARG A 220 -0.67 5.93 -5.18
N HIS A 221 -0.60 5.02 -6.15
CA HIS A 221 0.28 3.85 -6.04
C HIS A 221 1.75 4.30 -6.00
N PRO A 222 2.57 3.77 -5.08
CA PRO A 222 3.95 4.22 -4.89
C PRO A 222 4.91 3.71 -5.97
N LEU A 223 4.72 2.49 -6.46
CA LEU A 223 5.64 1.86 -7.43
C LEU A 223 5.78 2.69 -8.73
N PRO A 224 4.70 3.18 -9.37
CA PRO A 224 4.81 4.04 -10.55
C PRO A 224 5.54 5.38 -10.31
N VAL A 225 5.49 5.93 -9.09
CA VAL A 225 6.24 7.15 -8.73
C VAL A 225 7.73 6.84 -8.74
N ILE A 226 8.12 5.71 -8.15
CA ILE A 226 9.50 5.25 -8.12
C ILE A 226 9.97 4.95 -9.54
N THR A 227 9.20 4.26 -10.39
CA THR A 227 9.58 4.00 -11.79
C THR A 227 9.86 5.29 -12.56
N ALA A 228 9.03 6.32 -12.39
CA ALA A 228 9.24 7.62 -13.01
C ALA A 228 10.49 8.35 -12.45
N ALA A 229 10.70 8.29 -11.13
CA ALA A 229 11.86 8.88 -10.47
C ALA A 229 13.17 8.18 -10.88
N THR A 230 13.21 6.84 -10.93
CA THR A 230 14.37 6.06 -11.36
C THR A 230 14.73 6.38 -12.81
N PHE A 231 13.73 6.52 -13.69
CA PHE A 231 13.95 6.92 -15.07
C PHE A 231 14.57 8.32 -15.17
N LEU A 232 14.06 9.31 -14.44
CA LEU A 232 14.63 10.67 -14.43
C LEU A 232 16.02 10.71 -13.77
N ALA A 233 16.25 9.93 -12.72
CA ALA A 233 17.57 9.79 -12.11
C ALA A 233 18.58 9.27 -13.13
N TRP A 234 18.24 8.18 -13.82
CA TRP A 234 19.08 7.59 -14.87
C TRP A 234 19.30 8.56 -16.05
N GLN A 235 18.27 9.25 -16.53
CA GLN A 235 18.42 10.20 -17.63
C GLN A 235 19.29 11.41 -17.23
N SER A 236 19.12 11.95 -16.03
CA SER A 236 19.86 13.13 -15.57
C SER A 236 21.33 12.87 -15.24
N LEU A 237 21.72 11.61 -15.02
CA LEU A 237 23.12 11.25 -14.77
C LEU A 237 23.97 11.37 -16.06
N GLN A 238 23.39 11.04 -17.21
CA GLN A 238 24.04 11.22 -18.53
C GLN A 238 23.03 11.71 -19.58
N PRO A 239 22.64 13.00 -19.55
CA PRO A 239 21.55 13.51 -20.38
C PRO A 239 21.82 13.47 -21.89
N ALA A 240 23.07 13.65 -22.31
CA ALA A 240 23.44 13.78 -23.72
C ALA A 240 23.06 12.53 -24.55
N ASP A 241 23.31 11.34 -24.03
CA ASP A 241 23.00 10.09 -24.72
C ASP A 241 21.58 9.57 -24.42
N ARG A 242 21.03 9.88 -23.23
CA ARG A 242 19.84 9.20 -22.68
C ARG A 242 18.51 9.89 -22.93
N LEU A 243 18.52 11.16 -23.32
CA LEU A 243 17.30 11.91 -23.66
C LEU A 243 16.53 11.32 -24.85
N SER A 244 17.21 10.56 -25.72
CA SER A 244 16.59 9.83 -26.83
C SER A 244 15.77 8.60 -26.40
N CYS A 245 15.98 8.11 -25.17
CA CYS A 245 15.33 6.92 -24.66
C CYS A 245 13.99 7.26 -24.00
N SER A 246 12.92 6.55 -24.38
CA SER A 246 11.60 6.70 -23.75
C SER A 246 11.48 5.88 -22.46
N LEU A 247 10.51 6.21 -21.61
CA LEU A 247 10.23 5.47 -20.37
C LEU A 247 9.94 3.98 -20.64
N ALA A 248 9.17 3.67 -21.69
CA ALA A 248 8.86 2.29 -22.07
C ALA A 248 10.10 1.53 -22.54
N ARG A 249 10.95 2.16 -23.34
CA ARG A 249 12.22 1.57 -23.77
C ARG A 249 13.14 1.34 -22.56
N PHE A 250 13.24 2.29 -21.65
CA PHE A 250 14.00 2.16 -20.41
C PHE A 250 13.55 0.96 -19.56
N CYS A 251 12.24 0.82 -19.30
CA CYS A 251 11.73 -0.30 -18.51
C CYS A 251 12.02 -1.66 -19.18
N LYS A 252 11.90 -1.73 -20.52
CA LYS A 252 12.24 -2.92 -21.29
C LYS A 252 13.74 -3.28 -21.22
N LEU A 253 14.62 -2.27 -21.31
CA LEU A 253 16.08 -2.45 -21.17
C LEU A 253 16.45 -2.93 -19.76
N ALA A 254 15.80 -2.36 -18.74
CA ALA A 254 16.02 -2.70 -17.34
C ALA A 254 15.37 -4.02 -16.91
N ASN A 255 14.57 -4.66 -17.77
CA ASN A 255 13.80 -5.87 -17.51
C ASN A 255 12.82 -5.72 -16.34
N VAL A 256 12.07 -4.62 -16.33
CA VAL A 256 11.04 -4.31 -15.33
C VAL A 256 9.73 -3.97 -16.05
N ASP A 257 8.60 -4.42 -15.51
CA ASP A 257 7.28 -4.09 -16.06
C ASP A 257 6.99 -2.59 -15.94
N LEU A 258 6.40 -2.01 -16.99
CA LEU A 258 6.00 -0.61 -17.01
C LEU A 258 4.63 -0.45 -16.33
N PRO A 259 4.54 0.19 -15.16
CA PRO A 259 3.26 0.43 -14.53
C PRO A 259 2.48 1.50 -15.30
N TYR A 260 1.19 1.28 -15.54
CA TYR A 260 0.34 2.21 -16.30
C TYR A 260 0.41 3.68 -15.81
N PRO A 261 0.35 3.99 -14.50
CA PRO A 261 0.40 5.39 -14.03
C PRO A 261 1.78 6.06 -14.15
N ALA A 262 2.84 5.34 -14.51
CA ALA A 262 4.22 5.85 -14.47
C ALA A 262 4.42 7.02 -15.46
N SER A 263 3.81 6.95 -16.64
CA SER A 263 3.86 8.05 -17.63
C SER A 263 3.24 9.34 -17.09
N SER A 264 2.13 9.25 -16.35
CA SER A 264 1.51 10.42 -15.71
C SER A 264 2.38 10.99 -14.60
N ARG A 265 2.98 10.13 -13.77
CA ARG A 265 3.92 10.54 -12.70
C ARG A 265 5.16 11.23 -13.27
N LEU A 266 5.70 10.73 -14.38
CA LEU A 266 6.82 11.35 -15.08
C LEU A 266 6.51 12.78 -15.53
N GLN A 267 5.35 12.99 -16.16
CA GLN A 267 4.96 14.32 -16.62
C GLN A 267 4.72 15.30 -15.46
N GLU A 268 4.11 14.82 -14.37
CA GLU A 268 3.90 15.62 -13.16
C GLU A 268 5.24 16.00 -12.50
N LEU A 269 6.18 15.06 -12.39
CA LEU A 269 7.50 15.31 -11.79
C LEU A 269 8.34 16.28 -12.63
N LEU A 270 8.30 16.17 -13.96
CA LEU A 270 8.91 17.15 -14.87
C LEU A 270 8.27 18.53 -14.74
N ALA A 271 6.95 18.61 -14.55
CA ALA A 271 6.26 19.89 -14.33
C ALA A 271 6.66 20.53 -13.00
N VAL A 272 6.85 19.74 -11.94
CA VAL A 272 7.37 20.22 -10.65
C VAL A 272 8.79 20.78 -10.81
N LEU A 273 9.68 20.05 -11.49
CA LEU A 273 11.06 20.47 -11.74
C LEU A 273 11.13 21.77 -12.54
N LEU A 274 10.27 21.94 -13.55
CA LEU A 274 10.18 23.20 -14.32
C LEU A 274 9.80 24.37 -13.43
N ARG A 275 8.85 24.18 -12.51
CA ARG A 275 8.43 25.21 -11.56
C ARG A 275 9.50 25.56 -10.55
N MET A 276 10.29 24.58 -10.12
CA MET A 276 11.48 24.84 -9.31
C MET A 276 12.55 25.62 -10.10
N ALA A 277 12.70 25.33 -11.39
CA ALA A 277 13.66 26.04 -12.24
C ALA A 277 13.29 27.52 -12.46
N GLU A 278 12.00 27.88 -12.45
CA GLU A 278 11.55 29.28 -12.53
C GLU A 278 12.00 30.14 -11.33
N GLN A 279 12.33 29.50 -10.20
CA GLN A 279 12.82 30.18 -9.00
C GLN A 279 14.29 30.61 -9.11
N LEU A 280 15.05 29.98 -10.01
CA LEU A 280 16.46 30.31 -10.26
C LEU A 280 16.55 31.26 -11.46
N ALA A 281 17.02 32.49 -11.23
CA ALA A 281 17.07 33.53 -12.27
C ALA A 281 17.81 33.10 -13.54
N TRP A 282 18.93 32.39 -13.38
CA TRP A 282 19.76 31.92 -14.50
C TRP A 282 19.09 30.79 -15.30
N LEU A 283 18.26 29.94 -14.69
CA LEU A 283 17.47 28.93 -15.39
C LEU A 283 16.20 29.52 -16.01
N ARG A 284 15.59 30.52 -15.36
CA ARG A 284 14.39 31.20 -15.86
C ARG A 284 14.64 31.88 -17.21
N VAL A 285 15.84 32.43 -17.40
CA VAL A 285 16.28 33.02 -18.68
C VAL A 285 16.28 31.99 -19.82
N LEU A 286 16.61 30.73 -19.53
CA LEU A 286 16.75 29.68 -20.54
C LEU A 286 15.41 29.16 -21.08
N ARG A 287 14.27 29.55 -20.49
CA ARG A 287 12.92 29.10 -20.89
C ARG A 287 12.84 27.59 -21.11
N LEU A 288 13.20 26.84 -20.06
CA LEU A 288 13.31 25.39 -20.13
C LEU A 288 11.99 24.73 -20.52
N ASP A 289 12.13 23.68 -21.33
CA ASP A 289 11.08 22.72 -21.65
C ASP A 289 11.26 21.41 -20.87
N ARG A 290 10.30 20.49 -20.98
CA ARG A 290 10.32 19.19 -20.28
C ARG A 290 11.54 18.32 -20.64
N ARG A 291 12.21 18.57 -21.78
CA ARG A 291 13.42 17.82 -22.19
C ARG A 291 14.70 18.48 -21.71
N SER A 292 14.82 19.81 -21.82
CA SER A 292 16.01 20.55 -21.39
C SER A 292 16.18 20.57 -19.88
N VAL A 293 15.08 20.58 -19.10
CA VAL A 293 15.13 20.56 -17.63
C VAL A 293 15.88 19.34 -17.07
N VAL A 294 15.87 18.22 -17.79
CA VAL A 294 16.53 16.97 -17.37
C VAL A 294 18.03 17.16 -17.12
N LYS A 295 18.68 18.06 -17.88
CA LYS A 295 20.11 18.36 -17.74
C LYS A 295 20.44 19.06 -16.41
N HIS A 296 19.48 19.81 -15.87
CA HIS A 296 19.63 20.63 -14.68
C HIS A 296 19.06 19.97 -13.41
N ILE A 297 18.62 18.71 -13.49
CA ILE A 297 18.06 17.99 -12.33
C ILE A 297 19.10 17.88 -11.21
N GLY A 298 20.39 17.74 -11.52
CA GLY A 298 21.44 17.74 -10.50
C GLY A 298 21.45 19.02 -9.67
N ASP A 299 21.45 20.17 -10.34
CA ASP A 299 21.46 21.50 -9.73
C ASP A 299 20.18 21.78 -8.93
N LEU A 300 19.03 21.37 -9.47
CA LEU A 300 17.72 21.52 -8.81
C LEU A 300 17.61 20.67 -7.55
N LEU A 301 18.13 19.44 -7.58
CA LEU A 301 18.10 18.55 -6.43
C LEU A 301 19.04 19.00 -5.30
N GLN A 302 20.21 19.57 -5.65
CA GLN A 302 21.14 20.14 -4.68
C GLN A 302 20.49 21.23 -3.81
N HIS A 303 19.57 22.01 -4.37
CA HIS A 303 18.87 23.10 -3.67
C HIS A 303 17.38 22.82 -3.40
N ARG A 304 16.95 21.55 -3.45
CA ARG A 304 15.53 21.16 -3.44
C ARG A 304 14.71 21.77 -2.31
N HIS A 305 15.20 21.74 -1.06
CA HIS A 305 14.42 22.21 0.09
C HIS A 305 14.16 23.71 0.04
N SER A 306 15.16 24.49 -0.42
CA SER A 306 15.01 25.93 -0.60
C SER A 306 14.07 26.25 -1.77
N LEU A 307 14.23 25.56 -2.90
CA LEU A 307 13.40 25.77 -4.09
C LEU A 307 11.94 25.40 -3.87
N VAL A 308 11.67 24.30 -3.16
CA VAL A 308 10.31 23.89 -2.79
C VAL A 308 9.65 24.94 -1.90
N ARG A 309 10.35 25.44 -0.86
CA ARG A 309 9.83 26.51 0.01
C ARG A 309 9.52 27.78 -0.77
N LEU A 310 10.40 28.20 -1.68
CA LEU A 310 10.19 29.37 -2.53
C LEU A 310 8.98 29.17 -3.46
N ALA A 311 8.86 28.00 -4.08
CA ALA A 311 7.75 27.67 -4.96
C ALA A 311 6.38 27.65 -4.25
N PHE A 312 6.34 27.29 -2.96
CA PHE A 312 5.14 27.42 -2.13
C PHE A 312 4.85 28.88 -1.75
N ARG A 313 5.88 29.65 -1.37
CA ARG A 313 5.74 31.05 -0.92
C ARG A 313 5.21 31.97 -2.02
N ASP A 314 5.77 31.88 -3.22
CA ASP A 314 5.36 32.73 -4.33
C ASP A 314 3.91 32.43 -4.76
N GLY A 315 3.46 31.18 -4.58
CA GLY A 315 2.06 30.83 -4.74
C GLY A 315 1.15 31.54 -3.72
N THR A 316 1.52 31.56 -2.43
CA THR A 316 0.69 32.19 -1.39
C THR A 316 0.56 33.71 -1.51
N ALA A 317 1.62 34.41 -1.93
CA ALA A 317 1.61 35.87 -2.08
C ALA A 317 0.64 36.36 -3.19
N GLU A 318 0.40 35.54 -4.21
CA GLU A 318 -0.56 35.86 -5.28
C GLU A 318 -2.03 35.53 -4.92
N VAL A 319 -2.26 34.62 -3.98
CA VAL A 319 -3.63 34.30 -3.51
C VAL A 319 -4.18 35.40 -2.61
N GLU A 320 -3.35 35.98 -1.74
CA GLU A 320 -3.76 37.08 -0.85
C GLU A 320 -4.06 38.38 -1.59
N THR A 321 -3.40 38.63 -2.71
CA THR A 321 -3.69 39.77 -3.60
C THR A 321 -5.00 39.57 -4.37
N ARG A 322 -5.37 38.32 -4.69
CA ARG A 322 -6.60 37.98 -5.42
C ARG A 322 -7.85 37.90 -4.53
N GLY A 323 -7.68 37.74 -3.21
CA GLY A 323 -8.77 37.70 -2.22
C GLY A 323 -9.28 39.07 -1.75
N LYS A 324 -8.65 40.18 -2.17
CA LYS A 324 -9.00 41.55 -1.74
C LYS A 324 -9.84 42.36 -2.74
N GLU A 325 -10.27 41.77 -3.86
CA GLU A 325 -11.25 42.41 -4.75
C GLU A 325 -12.67 41.93 -4.39
N PRO A 326 -13.56 42.80 -3.86
CA PRO A 326 -14.96 42.44 -3.66
C PRO A 326 -15.63 42.22 -5.03
N PRO A 327 -16.52 41.22 -5.18
CA PRO A 327 -17.34 41.12 -6.38
C PRO A 327 -18.32 42.30 -6.40
N ALA A 328 -18.13 43.23 -7.32
CA ALA A 328 -19.08 44.32 -7.57
C ALA A 328 -20.40 43.73 -8.07
N TRP A 329 -21.39 43.64 -7.18
CA TRP A 329 -22.78 43.40 -7.56
C TRP A 329 -23.35 44.73 -8.05
N GLY A 330 -23.46 44.88 -9.37
CA GLY A 330 -24.12 46.03 -9.99
C GLY A 330 -25.64 45.95 -9.83
N GLN A 331 -26.21 46.86 -9.07
CA GLN A 331 -27.60 47.31 -9.21
C GLN A 331 -27.64 48.51 -10.17
N GLY A 332 -28.66 48.56 -11.03
CA GLY A 332 -28.67 49.36 -12.26
C GLY A 332 -29.24 50.77 -12.22
N GLN A 333 -29.25 51.37 -13.42
CA GLN A 333 -29.94 52.59 -13.91
C GLN A 333 -29.42 53.93 -13.34
N ARG A 334 -29.13 55.01 -14.08
CA ARG A 334 -29.77 55.64 -15.27
C ARG A 334 -28.77 56.46 -16.14
N GLU A 335 -29.34 56.96 -17.25
CA GLU A 335 -28.83 57.61 -18.46
C GLU A 335 -27.98 58.90 -18.31
N GLY A 336 -27.25 59.23 -19.38
CA GLY A 336 -26.63 60.53 -19.63
C GLY A 336 -25.59 60.49 -20.75
N GLU A 337 -25.93 61.05 -21.91
CA GLU A 337 -25.12 61.19 -23.12
C GLU A 337 -23.84 62.06 -22.97
N VAL A 338 -23.06 62.06 -24.06
CA VAL A 338 -22.04 63.03 -24.51
C VAL A 338 -20.60 62.51 -24.42
N GLY A 339 -20.02 62.29 -25.60
CA GLY A 339 -18.69 61.73 -25.78
C GLY A 339 -17.55 62.75 -25.67
N ASN A 340 -16.32 62.25 -25.58
CA ASN A 340 -15.25 62.61 -26.50
C ASN A 340 -14.04 61.66 -26.33
N ASN A 341 -13.26 61.59 -27.40
CA ASN A 341 -12.07 60.78 -27.66
C ASN A 341 -11.11 60.55 -26.48
N SER A 342 -10.61 59.31 -26.36
CA SER A 342 -9.25 59.03 -25.88
C SER A 342 -8.76 57.69 -26.43
N LEU A 343 -7.59 57.75 -27.06
CA LEU A 343 -6.88 56.71 -27.80
C LEU A 343 -6.77 55.38 -27.03
N GLY A 344 -7.24 54.30 -27.64
CA GLY A 344 -7.08 52.94 -27.13
C GLY A 344 -5.65 52.43 -27.30
N LEU A 345 -4.95 52.21 -26.19
CA LEU A 345 -3.80 51.31 -26.16
C LEU A 345 -4.29 49.84 -26.16
N PRO A 346 -3.67 48.94 -26.93
CA PRO A 346 -4.09 47.56 -26.99
C PRO A 346 -3.80 46.84 -25.67
N GLN A 347 -4.84 46.16 -25.18
CA GLN A 347 -4.85 45.32 -24.00
C GLN A 347 -3.85 44.16 -24.16
N GLY A 348 -2.61 44.39 -23.74
CA GLY A 348 -1.56 43.38 -23.67
C GLY A 348 -1.91 42.32 -22.63
N LYS A 349 -2.09 41.08 -23.10
CA LYS A 349 -2.36 39.87 -22.32
C LYS A 349 -1.49 39.82 -21.05
N ARG A 350 -2.12 39.83 -19.87
CA ARG A 350 -1.44 39.56 -18.59
C ARG A 350 -0.74 38.20 -18.67
N PRO A 351 0.53 38.07 -18.24
CA PRO A 351 1.18 36.77 -18.14
C PRO A 351 0.38 35.87 -17.18
N ALA A 352 0.31 34.58 -17.50
CA ALA A 352 -0.33 33.59 -16.64
C ALA A 352 0.36 33.62 -15.27
N SER A 353 -0.42 33.89 -14.21
CA SER A 353 0.02 33.75 -12.82
C SER A 353 0.76 32.42 -12.63
N PRO A 354 1.97 32.40 -12.02
CA PRO A 354 2.67 31.17 -11.70
C PRO A 354 1.73 30.19 -11.00
N ALA A 355 1.51 29.04 -11.62
CA ALA A 355 0.58 28.04 -11.11
C ALA A 355 1.02 27.63 -9.69
N LEU A 356 0.10 27.61 -8.73
CA LEU A 356 0.33 27.21 -7.34
C LEU A 356 0.74 25.73 -7.20
N LEU A 357 1.52 25.39 -6.16
CA LEU A 357 1.92 24.01 -5.89
C LEU A 357 0.80 23.32 -5.10
N LEU A 358 -0.08 22.65 -5.83
CA LEU A 358 -1.25 21.95 -5.30
C LEU A 358 -1.27 20.50 -5.81
N PRO A 359 -1.98 19.60 -5.13
CA PRO A 359 -2.25 18.26 -5.63
C PRO A 359 -2.80 18.32 -7.08
N PRO A 360 -2.30 17.49 -8.02
CA PRO A 360 -2.69 17.58 -9.43
C PRO A 360 -4.20 17.40 -9.71
N CYS A 361 -4.95 16.80 -8.79
CA CYS A 361 -6.41 16.70 -8.88
C CYS A 361 -7.12 18.05 -8.67
N MET A 362 -6.52 19.00 -7.94
CA MET A 362 -7.09 20.31 -7.65
C MET A 362 -6.83 21.35 -8.75
N LEU A 363 -5.82 21.13 -9.58
CA LEU A 363 -5.45 22.03 -10.68
C LEU A 363 -6.29 21.82 -11.95
N LYS A 364 -7.26 20.91 -11.92
CA LYS A 364 -8.15 20.68 -13.06
C LYS A 364 -9.22 21.77 -13.12
N PRO A 365 -9.56 22.29 -14.32
CA PRO A 365 -10.65 23.24 -14.44
C PRO A 365 -11.94 22.59 -13.92
N PRO A 366 -12.80 23.35 -13.21
CA PRO A 366 -14.07 22.83 -12.73
C PRO A 366 -14.88 22.33 -13.93
N LYS A 367 -15.29 21.06 -13.88
CA LYS A 367 -16.27 20.54 -14.83
C LYS A 367 -17.57 21.29 -14.57
N ARG A 368 -18.02 22.12 -15.51
CA ARG A 368 -19.31 22.82 -15.41
C ARG A 368 -20.43 21.79 -15.50
N ILE A 369 -20.84 21.24 -14.36
CA ILE A 369 -22.12 20.53 -14.21
C ILE A 369 -22.71 20.97 -12.89
N CYS A 370 -23.37 22.12 -12.92
CA CYS A 370 -24.31 22.51 -11.88
C CYS A 370 -25.55 23.10 -12.57
N PRO A 371 -26.52 22.29 -13.04
CA PRO A 371 -27.88 22.70 -12.73
C PRO A 371 -27.95 22.81 -11.20
N ALA A 372 -28.45 23.94 -10.68
CA ALA A 372 -28.70 24.05 -9.24
C ALA A 372 -29.46 22.79 -8.79
N PRO A 373 -29.12 22.18 -7.64
CA PRO A 373 -29.90 21.04 -7.16
C PRO A 373 -31.37 21.46 -7.13
N PRO A 374 -32.28 20.74 -7.80
CA PRO A 374 -33.67 21.14 -7.82
C PRO A 374 -34.13 21.21 -6.36
N VAL A 375 -34.70 22.35 -5.98
CA VAL A 375 -35.29 22.51 -4.66
C VAL A 375 -36.40 21.47 -4.57
N SER A 376 -36.19 20.46 -3.73
CA SER A 376 -37.16 19.38 -3.54
C SER A 376 -38.20 19.81 -2.54
N THR A 377 -39.45 19.86 -2.97
CA THR A 377 -40.63 20.03 -2.11
C THR A 377 -41.34 18.69 -1.84
N VAL A 378 -40.69 17.56 -2.15
CA VAL A 378 -41.27 16.23 -2.03
C VAL A 378 -41.41 15.84 -0.56
N THR A 379 -42.64 15.58 -0.12
CA THR A 379 -42.97 15.17 1.26
C THR A 379 -42.91 13.64 1.47
N GLY A 380 -43.15 12.87 0.39
CA GLY A 380 -43.26 11.40 0.43
C GLY A 380 -44.68 10.89 0.60
N ASP A 381 -45.62 11.76 0.97
CA ASP A 381 -47.06 11.47 1.13
C ASP A 381 -47.91 12.02 -0.03
N GLU A 382 -47.24 12.48 -1.10
CA GLU A 382 -47.91 12.98 -2.30
C GLU A 382 -48.74 11.86 -2.95
N ASN A 383 -49.95 12.19 -3.39
CA ASN A 383 -50.81 11.22 -4.06
C ASN A 383 -50.19 10.80 -5.39
N ILE A 384 -49.96 9.49 -5.56
CA ILE A 384 -49.48 8.91 -6.82
C ILE A 384 -50.71 8.51 -7.64
N SER A 385 -50.98 9.22 -8.74
CA SER A 385 -52.12 8.91 -9.60
C SER A 385 -51.91 7.59 -10.34
N ASP A 386 -53.00 6.91 -10.70
CA ASP A 386 -52.94 5.71 -11.52
C ASP A 386 -52.16 5.97 -12.82
N SER A 387 -52.34 7.15 -13.45
CA SER A 387 -51.59 7.63 -14.63
C SER A 387 -50.06 7.61 -14.49
N GLU A 388 -49.56 7.94 -13.30
CA GLU A 388 -48.13 7.90 -12.98
C GLU A 388 -47.64 6.45 -12.81
N ILE A 389 -48.52 5.51 -12.46
CA ILE A 389 -48.19 4.08 -12.35
C ILE A 389 -48.27 3.38 -13.72
N GLU A 390 -49.25 3.70 -14.56
CA GLU A 390 -49.46 3.04 -15.87
C GLU A 390 -48.27 3.20 -16.80
N GLN A 391 -47.53 4.31 -16.73
CA GLN A 391 -46.34 4.52 -17.57
C GLN A 391 -45.22 3.48 -17.32
N TYR A 392 -45.24 2.81 -16.16
CA TYR A 392 -44.29 1.74 -15.83
C TYR A 392 -44.82 0.35 -16.27
N LEU A 393 -46.09 0.24 -16.66
CA LEU A 393 -46.69 -0.99 -17.15
C LEU A 393 -46.49 -1.09 -18.67
N ARG A 394 -46.01 -2.24 -19.13
CA ARG A 394 -45.96 -2.52 -20.56
C ARG A 394 -47.37 -2.62 -21.10
N THR A 395 -47.59 -2.01 -22.25
CA THR A 395 -48.83 -2.16 -22.99
C THR A 395 -49.00 -3.61 -23.47
N PRO A 396 -50.25 -4.08 -23.69
CA PRO A 396 -50.50 -5.43 -24.21
C PRO A 396 -49.84 -5.72 -25.56
N GLN A 397 -49.53 -4.68 -26.35
CA GLN A 397 -48.78 -4.82 -27.60
C GLN A 397 -47.30 -5.08 -27.32
N GLU A 398 -46.67 -4.29 -26.45
CA GLU A 398 -45.27 -4.48 -26.03
C GLU A 398 -45.04 -5.85 -25.38
N VAL A 399 -46.01 -6.36 -24.60
CA VAL A 399 -45.95 -7.71 -24.03
C VAL A 399 -45.92 -8.78 -25.11
N ARG A 400 -46.80 -8.68 -26.12
CA ARG A 400 -46.86 -9.64 -27.24
C ARG A 400 -45.60 -9.60 -28.09
N ASP A 401 -45.08 -8.41 -28.36
CA ASP A 401 -43.85 -8.26 -29.14
C ASP A 401 -42.62 -8.77 -28.36
N PHE A 402 -42.58 -8.56 -27.04
CA PHE A 402 -41.55 -9.14 -26.17
C PHE A 402 -41.61 -10.67 -26.13
N GLN A 403 -42.81 -11.26 -25.99
CA GLN A 403 -43.00 -12.71 -26.01
C GLN A 403 -42.58 -13.32 -27.35
N ARG A 404 -42.94 -12.68 -28.47
CA ARG A 404 -42.52 -13.09 -29.81
C ARG A 404 -40.99 -13.08 -29.95
N ALA A 405 -40.34 -12.01 -29.48
CA ALA A 405 -38.88 -11.90 -29.50
C ALA A 405 -38.19 -12.96 -28.63
N GLN A 406 -38.77 -13.29 -27.46
CA GLN A 406 -38.24 -14.32 -26.58
C GLN A 406 -38.40 -15.73 -27.18
N ALA A 407 -39.54 -16.02 -27.80
CA ALA A 407 -39.78 -17.29 -28.49
C ALA A 407 -38.83 -17.49 -29.68
N ALA A 408 -38.59 -16.44 -30.48
CA ALA A 408 -37.62 -16.47 -31.57
C ALA A 408 -36.18 -16.72 -31.08
N ARG A 409 -35.79 -16.12 -29.93
CA ARG A 409 -34.48 -16.38 -29.31
C ARG A 409 -34.33 -17.84 -28.88
N GLN A 410 -35.34 -18.41 -28.22
CA GLN A 410 -35.31 -19.80 -27.77
C GLN A 410 -35.20 -20.78 -28.94
N ALA A 411 -35.97 -20.52 -30.01
CA ALA A 411 -35.90 -21.29 -31.26
C ALA A 411 -34.50 -21.21 -31.91
N ALA A 412 -33.88 -20.03 -31.96
CA ALA A 412 -32.54 -19.85 -32.51
C ALA A 412 -31.44 -20.58 -31.72
N THR A 413 -31.55 -20.66 -30.38
CA THR A 413 -30.61 -21.46 -29.55
C THR A 413 -30.82 -22.97 -29.63
N SER A 414 -31.96 -23.44 -30.15
CA SER A 414 -32.30 -24.87 -30.23
C SER A 414 -31.86 -25.55 -31.52
N VAL A 415 -31.34 -24.79 -32.49
CA VAL A 415 -30.75 -25.35 -33.72
C VAL A 415 -29.32 -25.79 -33.41
N PRO A 416 -28.96 -27.09 -33.50
CA PRO A 416 -27.58 -27.53 -33.33
C PRO A 416 -26.72 -26.93 -34.45
N ASN A 417 -25.53 -26.43 -34.11
CA ASN A 417 -24.55 -26.09 -35.14
C ASN A 417 -24.30 -27.34 -36.01
N PRO A 418 -24.40 -27.25 -37.36
CA PRO A 418 -24.04 -28.35 -38.23
C PRO A 418 -22.54 -28.68 -38.08
N PRO A 419 -22.14 -29.93 -38.35
CA PRO A 419 -20.78 -30.44 -38.12
C PRO A 419 -19.69 -29.69 -38.89
#